data_AF-A0A6P0SR80-F1
#
_entry.id   AF-A0A6P0SR80-F1
#
_cell.length_a   1.000
_cell.length_b   1.000
_cell.length_c   1.000
_cell.angle_alpha   90.00
_cell.angle_beta   90.00
_cell.angle_gamma   90.00
#
_symmetry.space_group_name_H-M   'P 1'
#
loop_
_entity.id
_entity.type
_entity.pdbx_description
1 polymer ?
#
loop_
_entity_poly.entity_id
_entity_poly.type
_entity_poly.pdbx_seq_one_letter_code
_entity_poly.pdbx_strand_id
1 'polypeptide(L)'
;MGRVKLRHLEQLYPRDRKLVETFHTVYSQDRQEQRRNRVKHRVNQCLEPRDDQLQDMLHLLPERGVIINSTKELHKELTRIAKGLQEEEIWSRRGSPIWEPLEARVPETGEYVPKELPDLNSINTIDHLGQSELQDFLEQGLIEVLDHAIGQALVEHIASLEQSRRYACFASKVIPGFRFFYCEGKSLKEIATLLNMTNHSQASRVLAPGKLLNHVQYLSVENFFQLISTTTKGLGLEENATKLDYLSNVMQEVEAFLNTQVFQAAVAELSTSKSRSMNSLYAQRLCRYLDEYNKKKQGANNE
;
A
#
# COMPACT_ATOMS: atom_id res chain seq x y z
N MET A 1 -3.66 -13.21 19.43
CA MET A 1 -2.31 -12.61 19.40
C MET A 1 -1.89 -11.94 20.73
N GLY A 2 -2.09 -12.59 21.90
CA GLY A 2 -1.88 -11.93 23.20
C GLY A 2 -0.43 -11.87 23.68
N ARG A 3 0.44 -12.76 23.18
CA ARG A 3 1.86 -12.86 23.54
C ARG A 3 2.62 -13.45 22.35
N VAL A 4 3.18 -12.60 21.49
CA VAL A 4 4.12 -13.04 20.45
C VAL A 4 5.52 -12.91 21.03
N LYS A 5 6.33 -13.98 21.00
CA LYS A 5 7.74 -13.89 21.43
C LYS A 5 8.49 -13.06 20.37
N LEU A 6 9.40 -12.18 20.81
CA LEU A 6 10.21 -11.32 19.92
C LEU A 6 10.88 -12.09 18.76
N ARG A 7 11.31 -13.34 19.00
CA ARG A 7 11.91 -14.21 17.98
C ARG A 7 10.95 -14.61 16.85
N HIS A 8 9.64 -14.65 17.10
CA HIS A 8 8.63 -14.94 16.09
C HIS A 8 8.28 -13.70 15.26
N LEU A 9 8.38 -12.50 15.84
CA LEU A 9 8.28 -11.25 15.08
C LEU A 9 9.47 -11.03 14.13
N GLU A 10 10.64 -11.58 14.49
CA GLU A 10 11.85 -11.56 13.67
C GLU A 10 11.73 -12.42 12.40
N GLN A 11 10.92 -13.49 12.45
CA GLN A 11 10.63 -14.40 11.33
C GLN A 11 9.46 -13.93 10.45
N LEU A 12 8.63 -12.99 10.95
CA LEU A 12 7.59 -12.36 10.16
C LEU A 12 8.18 -11.34 9.18
N TYR A 13 7.65 -11.33 7.96
CA TYR A 13 8.02 -10.38 6.91
C TYR A 13 7.76 -8.92 7.34
N PRO A 14 8.50 -7.94 6.79
CA PRO A 14 8.43 -6.54 7.22
C PRO A 14 7.01 -5.94 7.16
N ARG A 15 6.18 -6.36 6.20
CA ARG A 15 4.77 -5.95 6.07
C ARG A 15 3.90 -6.52 7.18
N ASP A 16 3.95 -7.82 7.40
CA ASP A 16 3.22 -8.50 8.48
C ASP A 16 3.67 -7.98 9.85
N ARG A 17 4.97 -7.66 10.01
CA ARG A 17 5.49 -7.00 11.20
C ARG A 17 4.88 -5.60 11.38
N LYS A 18 4.87 -4.76 10.34
CA LYS A 18 4.24 -3.42 10.39
C LYS A 18 2.74 -3.52 10.69
N LEU A 19 2.06 -4.53 10.17
CA LEU A 19 0.64 -4.77 10.36
C LEU A 19 0.35 -5.22 11.80
N VAL A 20 1.17 -6.13 12.33
CA VAL A 20 1.14 -6.58 13.73
C VAL A 20 1.54 -5.46 14.70
N GLU A 21 2.50 -4.61 14.36
CA GLU A 21 2.89 -3.43 15.16
C GLU A 21 1.78 -2.37 15.19
N THR A 22 1.14 -2.10 14.06
CA THR A 22 -0.02 -1.18 14.00
C THR A 22 -1.18 -1.75 14.80
N PHE A 23 -1.46 -3.05 14.66
CA PHE A 23 -2.46 -3.75 15.48
C PHE A 23 -2.12 -3.61 16.96
N HIS A 24 -0.89 -3.91 17.37
CA HIS A 24 -0.47 -3.77 18.76
C HIS A 24 -0.57 -2.33 19.28
N THR A 25 -0.27 -1.33 18.45
CA THR A 25 -0.37 0.08 18.84
C THR A 25 -1.83 0.45 19.16
N VAL A 26 -2.76 0.15 18.25
CA VAL A 26 -4.20 0.41 18.44
C VAL A 26 -4.76 -0.39 19.62
N TYR A 27 -4.46 -1.70 19.69
CA TYR A 27 -4.96 -2.59 20.74
C TYR A 27 -4.29 -2.39 22.12
N SER A 28 -3.16 -1.69 22.19
CA SER A 28 -2.49 -1.35 23.46
C SER A 28 -3.00 -0.05 24.06
N GLN A 29 -3.32 0.94 23.22
CA GLN A 29 -3.95 2.21 23.62
C GLN A 29 -5.34 1.96 24.21
N ASP A 30 -6.19 1.18 23.54
CA ASP A 30 -7.52 0.81 24.06
C ASP A 30 -7.43 0.00 25.37
N ARG A 31 -6.46 -0.91 25.49
CA ARG A 31 -6.21 -1.62 26.77
C ARG A 31 -5.77 -0.69 27.90
N GLN A 32 -5.06 0.39 27.59
CA GLN A 32 -4.64 1.38 28.58
C GLN A 32 -5.82 2.24 29.03
N GLU A 33 -6.75 2.57 28.14
CA GLU A 33 -8.01 3.27 28.46
C GLU A 33 -8.97 2.39 29.27
N GLN A 34 -9.12 1.11 28.92
CA GLN A 34 -9.96 0.16 29.68
C GLN A 34 -9.43 -0.08 31.10
N ARG A 35 -8.10 -0.03 31.30
CA ARG A 35 -7.46 -0.07 32.63
C ARG A 35 -7.75 1.20 33.43
N ARG A 36 -7.73 2.37 32.81
CA ARG A 36 -8.10 3.65 33.46
C ARG A 36 -9.57 3.65 33.90
N ASN A 37 -10.45 3.04 33.10
CA ASN A 37 -11.90 2.98 33.36
C ASN A 37 -12.35 1.82 34.29
N ARG A 38 -11.41 1.08 34.92
CA ARG A 38 -11.67 -0.02 35.88
C ARG A 38 -12.66 -1.10 35.41
N VAL A 39 -12.73 -1.38 34.12
CA VAL A 39 -13.57 -2.47 33.58
C VAL A 39 -12.85 -3.81 33.80
N LYS A 40 -13.13 -4.47 34.93
CA LYS A 40 -12.42 -5.67 35.40
C LYS A 40 -12.56 -6.94 34.54
N HIS A 41 -13.44 -6.97 33.54
CA HIS A 41 -13.83 -8.22 32.86
C HIS A 41 -13.17 -8.49 31.49
N ARG A 42 -12.32 -7.62 30.93
CA ARG A 42 -11.76 -7.82 29.57
C ARG A 42 -10.22 -7.75 29.47
N VAL A 43 -9.51 -7.72 30.59
CA VAL A 43 -8.05 -7.42 30.58
C VAL A 43 -7.19 -8.59 30.08
N ASN A 44 -7.72 -9.82 30.06
CA ASN A 44 -6.92 -11.04 29.80
C ASN A 44 -7.29 -11.81 28.51
N GLN A 45 -8.25 -11.34 27.71
CA GLN A 45 -8.61 -11.96 26.43
C GLN A 45 -8.40 -10.96 25.28
N CYS A 46 -7.62 -11.34 24.27
CA CYS A 46 -7.65 -10.66 22.97
C CYS A 46 -8.99 -11.00 22.33
N LEU A 47 -9.87 -10.00 22.24
CA LEU A 47 -11.12 -10.13 21.50
C LEU A 47 -10.85 -9.94 20.01
N GLU A 48 -11.83 -10.28 19.17
CA GLU A 48 -11.74 -9.97 17.74
C GLU A 48 -11.65 -8.44 17.53
N PRO A 49 -10.98 -7.98 16.46
CA PRO A 49 -10.88 -6.56 16.13
C PRO A 49 -12.29 -6.00 15.90
N ARG A 50 -12.62 -4.87 16.54
CA ARG A 50 -13.85 -4.15 16.25
C ARG A 50 -13.70 -3.30 14.99
N ASP A 51 -14.82 -2.98 14.34
CA ASP A 51 -14.83 -2.19 13.09
C ASP A 51 -14.22 -0.79 13.26
N ASP A 52 -14.37 -0.17 14.43
CA ASP A 52 -13.73 1.11 14.79
C ASP A 52 -12.19 0.99 14.82
N GLN A 53 -11.67 -0.09 15.42
CA GLN A 53 -10.23 -0.38 15.49
C GLN A 53 -9.64 -0.70 14.11
N LEU A 54 -10.40 -1.39 13.24
CA LEU A 54 -9.99 -1.65 11.86
C LEU A 54 -9.90 -0.34 11.05
N GLN A 55 -10.81 0.60 11.29
CA GLN A 55 -10.79 1.91 10.64
C GLN A 55 -9.56 2.74 11.08
N ASP A 56 -9.23 2.73 12.37
CA ASP A 56 -8.04 3.41 12.90
C ASP A 56 -6.75 2.84 12.32
N MET A 57 -6.69 1.51 12.14
CA MET A 57 -5.57 0.85 11.47
C MET A 57 -5.47 1.25 9.99
N LEU A 58 -6.58 1.35 9.27
CA LEU A 58 -6.59 1.78 7.86
C LEU A 58 -6.07 3.21 7.67
N HIS A 59 -6.20 4.08 8.68
CA HIS A 59 -5.60 5.41 8.65
C HIS A 59 -4.09 5.39 8.89
N LEU A 60 -3.57 4.47 9.70
CA LEU A 60 -2.16 4.40 10.09
C LEU A 60 -1.28 3.53 9.17
N LEU A 61 -1.87 2.56 8.47
CA LEU A 61 -1.15 1.65 7.57
C LEU A 61 -0.52 2.34 6.34
N PRO A 62 -1.18 3.32 5.68
CA PRO A 62 -0.60 4.05 4.56
C PRO A 62 0.68 4.82 4.93
N GLU A 63 0.74 5.38 6.14
CA GLU A 63 1.92 6.09 6.66
C GLU A 63 3.13 5.16 6.81
N ARG A 64 2.88 3.87 7.07
CA ARG A 64 3.91 2.83 7.22
C ARG A 64 4.23 2.10 5.92
N GLY A 65 3.59 2.49 4.82
CA GLY A 65 3.79 1.92 3.49
C GLY A 65 3.14 0.56 3.28
N VAL A 66 2.02 0.29 3.95
CA VAL A 66 1.19 -0.91 3.73
C VAL A 66 -0.15 -0.46 3.14
N ILE A 67 -0.53 -1.01 1.98
CA ILE A 67 -1.75 -0.61 1.27
C ILE A 67 -2.84 -1.64 1.54
N ILE A 68 -3.87 -1.25 2.28
CA ILE A 68 -5.07 -2.07 2.45
C ILE A 68 -6.27 -1.15 2.28
N ASN A 69 -7.17 -1.52 1.35
CA ASN A 69 -8.23 -0.62 0.87
C ASN A 69 -9.58 -0.87 1.55
N SER A 70 -9.69 -1.93 2.35
CA SER A 70 -10.94 -2.35 2.98
C SER A 70 -10.74 -2.94 4.36
N THR A 71 -11.66 -2.67 5.28
CA THR A 71 -11.69 -3.27 6.62
C THR A 71 -11.83 -4.79 6.55
N LYS A 72 -12.53 -5.32 5.53
CA LYS A 72 -12.68 -6.76 5.31
C LYS A 72 -11.38 -7.42 4.88
N GLU A 73 -10.62 -6.74 4.01
CA GLU A 73 -9.29 -7.20 3.59
C GLU A 73 -8.33 -7.15 4.76
N LEU A 74 -8.35 -6.06 5.54
CA LEU A 74 -7.53 -5.94 6.75
C LEU A 74 -7.82 -7.05 7.76
N HIS A 75 -9.09 -7.35 8.00
CA HIS A 75 -9.49 -8.43 8.89
C HIS A 75 -9.05 -9.80 8.37
N LYS A 76 -9.13 -10.04 7.06
CA LYS A 76 -8.66 -11.28 6.41
C LYS A 76 -7.15 -11.44 6.57
N GLU A 77 -6.38 -10.39 6.35
CA GLU A 77 -4.92 -10.39 6.53
C GLU A 77 -4.52 -10.58 7.99
N LEU A 78 -5.18 -9.90 8.94
CA LEU A 78 -4.96 -10.12 10.38
C LEU A 78 -5.27 -11.55 10.81
N THR A 79 -6.34 -12.14 10.27
CA THR A 79 -6.73 -13.53 10.55
C THR A 79 -5.72 -14.51 9.95
N ARG A 80 -5.18 -14.23 8.76
CA ARG A 80 -4.11 -15.01 8.11
C ARG A 80 -2.86 -15.04 9.00
N ILE A 81 -2.38 -13.87 9.41
CA ILE A 81 -1.19 -13.74 10.26
C ILE A 81 -1.42 -14.42 11.62
N ALA A 82 -2.63 -14.30 12.19
CA ALA A 82 -2.96 -14.94 13.46
C ALA A 82 -2.89 -16.47 13.39
N LYS A 83 -3.36 -17.06 12.29
CA LYS A 83 -3.30 -18.51 12.06
C LYS A 83 -1.86 -19.00 11.91
N GLY A 84 -1.05 -18.31 11.10
CA GLY A 84 0.38 -18.66 10.93
C GLY A 84 1.14 -18.61 12.26
N LEU A 85 0.95 -17.55 13.05
CA LEU A 85 1.58 -17.43 14.38
C LEU A 85 1.08 -18.49 15.37
N GLN A 86 -0.18 -18.91 15.27
CA GLN A 86 -0.75 -19.95 16.13
C GLN A 86 -0.17 -21.33 15.79
N GLU A 87 -0.02 -21.64 14.50
CA GLU A 87 0.60 -22.89 14.03
C GLU A 87 2.07 -22.97 14.47
N GLU A 88 2.84 -21.88 14.30
CA GLU A 88 4.23 -21.82 14.79
C GLU A 88 4.35 -21.86 16.31
N GLU A 89 3.42 -21.26 17.07
CA GLU A 89 3.40 -21.36 18.53
C GLU A 89 3.11 -22.80 18.98
N ILE A 90 2.19 -23.49 18.30
CA ILE A 90 1.90 -24.91 18.53
C ILE A 90 3.15 -25.75 18.24
N TRP A 91 3.83 -25.51 17.12
CA TRP A 91 5.07 -26.21 16.73
C TRP A 91 6.20 -25.96 17.73
N SER A 92 6.40 -24.70 18.14
CA SER A 92 7.42 -24.28 19.11
C SER A 92 7.18 -24.86 20.51
N ARG A 93 5.91 -25.07 20.90
CA ARG A 93 5.55 -25.66 22.20
C ARG A 93 5.60 -27.19 22.22
N ARG A 94 5.40 -27.84 21.08
CA ARG A 94 5.26 -29.31 21.01
C ARG A 94 6.50 -30.05 20.49
N GLY A 95 7.40 -29.37 19.77
CA GLY A 95 8.65 -29.96 19.24
C GLY A 95 8.39 -31.02 18.18
N SER A 96 8.63 -30.70 16.90
CA SER A 96 8.35 -31.52 15.71
C SER A 96 6.86 -31.65 15.31
N PRO A 97 6.56 -31.90 14.01
CA PRO A 97 5.20 -32.05 13.50
C PRO A 97 4.52 -33.27 14.12
N ILE A 98 3.19 -33.23 14.22
CA ILE A 98 2.39 -34.42 14.55
C ILE A 98 2.60 -35.42 13.41
N TRP A 99 3.34 -36.51 13.68
CA TRP A 99 3.31 -37.68 12.81
C TRP A 99 1.92 -38.30 12.95
N GLU A 100 1.02 -37.97 12.04
CA GLU A 100 -0.22 -38.72 11.91
C GLU A 100 0.11 -40.08 11.25
N PRO A 101 -0.30 -41.20 11.85
CA PRO A 101 -0.18 -42.51 11.21
C PRO A 101 -0.87 -42.48 9.86
N LEU A 102 -0.22 -43.05 8.84
CA LEU A 102 -0.74 -43.16 7.46
C LEU A 102 -1.96 -44.08 7.36
N GLU A 103 -2.38 -44.70 8.46
CA GLU A 103 -3.48 -45.65 8.55
C GLU A 103 -4.45 -45.21 9.64
N ALA A 104 -5.74 -45.15 9.29
CA ALA A 104 -6.82 -44.87 10.23
C ALA A 104 -7.58 -46.15 10.53
N ARG A 105 -7.91 -46.36 11.81
CA ARG A 105 -8.75 -47.49 12.23
C ARG A 105 -10.21 -47.17 11.97
N VAL A 106 -10.87 -47.98 11.14
CA VAL A 106 -12.30 -47.81 10.87
C VAL A 106 -13.10 -48.23 12.11
N PRO A 107 -13.94 -47.36 12.70
CA PRO A 107 -14.65 -47.66 13.94
C PRO A 107 -15.60 -48.87 13.84
N GLU A 108 -16.12 -49.14 12.64
CA GLU A 108 -17.16 -50.15 12.40
C GLU A 108 -16.61 -51.56 12.13
N THR A 109 -15.47 -51.69 11.45
CA THR A 109 -14.84 -52.98 11.11
C THR A 109 -13.57 -53.27 11.90
N GLY A 110 -12.97 -52.26 12.53
CA GLY A 110 -11.72 -52.40 13.29
C GLY A 110 -10.47 -52.60 12.44
N GLU A 111 -10.60 -52.62 11.11
CA GLU A 111 -9.51 -52.73 10.14
C GLU A 111 -8.75 -51.41 10.00
N TYR A 112 -7.45 -51.51 9.72
CA TYR A 112 -6.60 -50.38 9.39
C TYR A 112 -6.68 -50.14 7.89
N VAL A 113 -7.15 -48.97 7.49
CA VAL A 113 -7.24 -48.56 6.08
C VAL A 113 -6.25 -47.42 5.85
N PRO A 114 -5.48 -47.43 4.74
CA PRO A 114 -4.65 -46.31 4.35
C PRO A 114 -5.48 -45.02 4.29
N LYS A 115 -5.03 -44.00 5.00
CA LYS A 115 -5.64 -42.67 4.97
C LYS A 115 -5.37 -42.09 3.57
N GLU A 116 -6.40 -41.58 2.90
CA GLU A 116 -6.18 -40.81 1.67
C GLU A 116 -5.24 -39.65 1.99
N LEU A 117 -4.09 -39.63 1.31
CA LEU A 117 -3.14 -38.53 1.46
C LEU A 117 -3.86 -37.25 1.00
N PRO A 118 -3.81 -36.16 1.78
CA PRO A 118 -4.31 -34.88 1.32
C PRO A 118 -3.62 -34.55 -0.01
N ASP A 119 -4.40 -34.13 -1.01
CA ASP A 119 -3.87 -33.69 -2.31
C ASP A 119 -2.76 -32.68 -2.03
N LEU A 120 -1.56 -32.92 -2.58
CA LEU A 120 -0.42 -32.02 -2.44
C LEU A 120 -0.74 -30.62 -3.01
N ASN A 121 -1.72 -30.50 -3.91
CA ASN A 121 -2.25 -29.22 -4.38
C ASN A 121 -3.14 -28.49 -3.35
N SER A 122 -3.56 -29.15 -2.27
CA SER A 122 -4.37 -28.57 -1.19
C SER A 122 -3.53 -28.00 -0.04
N ILE A 123 -2.28 -28.46 0.12
CA ILE A 123 -1.34 -27.95 1.13
C ILE A 123 -0.56 -26.77 0.54
N ASN A 124 -1.26 -25.66 0.40
CA ASN A 124 -0.74 -24.40 -0.15
C ASN A 124 0.27 -23.68 0.79
N THR A 125 0.79 -24.28 1.86
CA THR A 125 1.65 -23.54 2.81
C THR A 125 2.97 -23.06 2.19
N ILE A 126 3.49 -23.74 1.17
CA ILE A 126 4.73 -23.36 0.47
C ILE A 126 4.42 -22.36 -0.67
N ASP A 127 3.33 -22.56 -1.41
CA ASP A 127 2.86 -21.61 -2.43
C ASP A 127 2.39 -20.27 -1.83
N HIS A 128 1.89 -20.28 -0.59
CA HIS A 128 1.50 -19.07 0.13
C HIS A 128 2.68 -18.18 0.54
N LEU A 129 3.88 -18.74 0.77
CA LEU A 129 5.07 -17.94 1.05
C LEU A 129 5.50 -17.16 -0.21
N GLY A 130 5.56 -17.82 -1.37
CA GLY A 130 5.90 -17.18 -2.64
C GLY A 130 4.88 -16.13 -3.10
N GLN A 131 3.59 -16.36 -2.85
CA GLN A 131 2.53 -15.36 -3.11
C GLN A 131 2.66 -14.13 -2.23
N SER A 132 3.05 -14.28 -0.95
CA SER A 132 3.25 -13.16 -0.04
C SER A 132 4.49 -12.33 -0.42
N GLU A 133 5.57 -12.97 -0.85
CA GLU A 133 6.79 -12.29 -1.33
C GLU A 133 6.53 -11.49 -2.61
N LEU A 134 5.80 -12.09 -3.56
CA LEU A 134 5.39 -11.41 -4.78
C LEU A 134 4.50 -10.20 -4.47
N GLN A 135 3.56 -10.34 -3.53
CA GLN A 135 2.70 -9.24 -3.13
C GLN A 135 3.48 -8.09 -2.47
N ASP A 136 4.42 -8.40 -1.58
CA ASP A 136 5.27 -7.39 -0.94
C ASP A 136 6.16 -6.67 -1.96
N PHE A 137 6.72 -7.42 -2.92
CA PHE A 137 7.48 -6.86 -4.04
C PHE A 137 6.61 -5.90 -4.88
N LEU A 138 5.38 -6.30 -5.20
CA LEU A 138 4.46 -5.47 -5.97
C LEU A 138 4.02 -4.22 -5.20
N GLU A 139 3.75 -4.33 -3.90
CA GLU A 139 3.35 -3.18 -3.06
C GLU A 139 4.50 -2.20 -2.84
N GLN A 140 5.72 -2.68 -2.57
CA GLN A 140 6.90 -1.82 -2.44
C GLN A 140 7.25 -1.18 -3.79
N GLY A 141 7.29 -1.99 -4.84
CA GLY A 141 7.52 -1.54 -6.21
C GLY A 141 6.50 -0.49 -6.64
N LEU A 142 5.24 -0.64 -6.23
CA LEU A 142 4.16 0.30 -6.55
C LEU A 142 4.46 1.68 -5.96
N ILE A 143 4.84 1.69 -4.69
CA ILE A 143 5.13 2.91 -3.96
C ILE A 143 6.36 3.63 -4.53
N GLU A 144 7.42 2.87 -4.84
CA GLU A 144 8.65 3.42 -5.43
C GLU A 144 8.42 3.97 -6.83
N VAL A 145 7.72 3.22 -7.68
CA VAL A 145 7.35 3.63 -9.03
C VAL A 145 6.47 4.88 -9.00
N LEU A 146 5.49 4.92 -8.10
CA LEU A 146 4.60 6.07 -7.99
C LEU A 146 5.35 7.33 -7.54
N ASP A 147 6.25 7.23 -6.57
CA ASP A 147 7.08 8.36 -6.14
C ASP A 147 8.00 8.85 -7.27
N HIS A 148 8.61 7.92 -8.00
CA HIS A 148 9.47 8.25 -9.12
C HIS A 148 8.68 8.95 -10.24
N ALA A 149 7.51 8.41 -10.59
CA ALA A 149 6.62 8.98 -11.59
C ALA A 149 6.11 10.37 -11.19
N ILE A 150 5.75 10.58 -9.91
CA ILE A 150 5.37 11.91 -9.38
C ILE A 150 6.53 12.90 -9.53
N GLY A 151 7.74 12.49 -9.13
CA GLY A 151 8.91 13.36 -9.21
C GLY A 151 9.25 13.75 -10.65
N GLN A 152 9.27 12.77 -11.55
CA GLN A 152 9.51 12.99 -12.97
C GLN A 152 8.44 13.87 -13.60
N ALA A 153 7.16 13.58 -13.35
CA ALA A 153 6.05 14.35 -13.90
C ALA A 153 6.09 15.83 -13.46
N LEU A 154 6.45 16.10 -12.20
CA LEU A 154 6.59 17.46 -11.70
C LEU A 154 7.76 18.19 -12.35
N VAL A 155 8.92 17.53 -12.49
CA VAL A 155 10.10 18.12 -13.14
C VAL A 155 9.81 18.45 -14.59
N GLU A 156 9.21 17.53 -15.33
CA GLU A 156 8.83 17.73 -16.74
C GLU A 156 7.76 18.82 -16.88
N HIS A 157 6.77 18.85 -15.99
CA HIS A 157 5.74 19.89 -16.00
C HIS A 157 6.34 21.28 -15.74
N ILE A 158 7.24 21.42 -14.77
CA ILE A 158 7.97 22.67 -14.49
C ILE A 158 8.81 23.07 -15.70
N ALA A 159 9.61 22.15 -16.26
CA ALA A 159 10.44 22.42 -17.44
C ALA A 159 9.59 22.87 -18.64
N SER A 160 8.43 22.25 -18.87
CA SER A 160 7.50 22.64 -19.94
C SER A 160 6.96 24.07 -19.75
N LEU A 161 6.74 24.48 -18.50
CA LEU A 161 6.30 25.84 -18.17
C LEU A 161 7.43 26.85 -18.34
N GLU A 162 8.66 26.50 -17.97
CA GLU A 162 9.86 27.33 -18.17
C GLU A 162 10.12 27.62 -19.65
N GLN A 163 9.89 26.62 -20.52
CA GLN A 163 10.00 26.78 -21.97
C GLN A 163 8.84 27.60 -22.58
N SER A 164 7.76 27.83 -21.83
CA SER A 164 6.59 28.56 -22.31
C SER A 164 6.81 30.07 -22.27
N ARG A 165 6.71 30.72 -23.44
CA ARG A 165 6.76 32.19 -23.55
C ARG A 165 5.79 32.94 -22.64
N ARG A 166 4.64 32.33 -22.31
CA ARG A 166 3.55 32.96 -21.55
C ARG A 166 3.55 32.59 -20.07
N TYR A 167 4.03 31.40 -19.72
CA TYR A 167 3.86 30.85 -18.38
C TYR A 167 5.17 30.61 -17.62
N ALA A 168 6.34 30.91 -18.21
CA ALA A 168 7.64 30.77 -17.57
C ALA A 168 7.73 31.45 -16.19
N CYS A 169 7.14 32.64 -16.04
CA CYS A 169 7.12 33.36 -14.76
C CYS A 169 6.31 32.68 -13.65
N PHE A 170 5.54 31.63 -13.98
CA PHE A 170 4.78 30.83 -13.02
C PHE A 170 5.41 29.46 -12.73
N ALA A 171 6.51 29.08 -13.40
CA ALA A 171 7.18 27.79 -13.15
C ALA A 171 7.59 27.62 -11.68
N SER A 172 8.15 28.66 -11.07
CA SER A 172 8.51 28.67 -9.64
C SER A 172 7.32 28.56 -8.69
N LYS A 173 6.10 28.80 -9.18
CA LYS A 173 4.85 28.77 -8.41
C LYS A 173 4.14 27.41 -8.49
N VAL A 174 4.64 26.46 -9.28
CA VAL A 174 4.05 25.13 -9.48
C VAL A 174 4.06 24.32 -8.18
N ILE A 175 5.23 24.16 -7.56
CA ILE A 175 5.41 23.43 -6.30
C ILE A 175 4.51 23.99 -5.17
N PRO A 176 4.54 25.30 -4.84
CA PRO A 176 3.66 25.83 -3.80
C PRO A 176 2.17 25.75 -4.19
N GLY A 177 1.84 25.87 -5.48
CA GLY A 177 0.47 25.71 -5.95
C GLY A 177 -0.09 24.31 -5.79
N PHE A 178 0.71 23.28 -6.10
CA PHE A 178 0.31 21.89 -5.83
C PHE A 178 0.22 21.58 -4.35
N ARG A 179 1.07 22.17 -3.51
CA ARG A 179 0.94 22.05 -2.06
C ARG A 179 -0.37 22.63 -1.55
N PHE A 180 -0.71 23.85 -1.98
CA PHE A 180 -1.99 24.46 -1.63
C PHE A 180 -3.18 23.64 -2.12
N PHE A 181 -3.07 23.04 -3.30
CA PHE A 181 -4.15 22.26 -3.90
C PHE A 181 -4.36 20.90 -3.24
N TYR A 182 -3.31 20.09 -3.12
CA TYR A 182 -3.39 18.71 -2.64
C TYR A 182 -3.28 18.62 -1.11
N CYS A 183 -2.40 19.39 -0.48
CA CYS A 183 -2.11 19.23 0.94
C CYS A 183 -2.95 20.13 1.84
N GLU A 184 -3.34 21.32 1.34
CA GLU A 184 -4.18 22.27 2.09
C GLU A 184 -5.63 22.35 1.57
N GLY A 185 -5.97 21.56 0.53
CA GLY A 185 -7.34 21.48 -0.01
C GLY A 185 -7.88 22.79 -0.60
N LYS A 186 -7.03 23.77 -0.92
CA LYS A 186 -7.46 25.07 -1.45
C LYS A 186 -8.00 24.96 -2.86
N SER A 187 -9.03 25.75 -3.15
CA SER A 187 -9.56 25.88 -4.50
C SER A 187 -8.60 26.61 -5.42
N LEU A 188 -8.67 26.34 -6.74
CA LEU A 188 -7.88 27.06 -7.75
C LEU A 188 -8.13 28.58 -7.74
N LYS A 189 -9.30 29.03 -7.26
CA LYS A 189 -9.61 30.45 -7.11
C LYS A 189 -8.79 31.08 -5.98
N GLU A 190 -8.70 30.40 -4.83
CA GLU A 190 -7.88 30.84 -3.69
C GLU A 190 -6.39 30.76 -4.01
N ILE A 191 -5.96 29.72 -4.73
CA ILE A 191 -4.58 29.57 -5.16
C ILE A 191 -4.18 30.68 -6.13
N ALA A 192 -5.08 31.06 -7.06
CA ALA A 192 -4.84 32.17 -7.96
C ALA A 192 -4.53 33.46 -7.19
N THR A 193 -5.30 33.75 -6.13
CA THR A 193 -5.06 34.92 -5.27
C THR A 193 -3.76 34.80 -4.47
N LEU A 194 -3.46 33.64 -3.91
CA LEU A 194 -2.26 33.42 -3.09
C LEU A 194 -0.96 33.49 -3.90
N LEU A 195 -1.00 33.05 -5.16
CA LEU A 195 0.17 33.00 -6.04
C LEU A 195 0.24 34.17 -7.01
N ASN A 196 -0.52 35.24 -6.79
CA ASN A 196 -0.56 36.42 -7.66
C ASN A 196 -0.79 36.05 -9.13
N MET A 197 -1.80 35.21 -9.38
CA MET A 197 -2.30 34.89 -10.71
C MET A 197 -3.57 35.69 -10.98
N THR A 198 -3.79 36.06 -12.24
CA THR A 198 -4.88 36.95 -12.66
C THR A 198 -6.27 36.37 -12.43
N ASN A 199 -6.45 35.06 -12.63
CA ASN A 199 -7.75 34.42 -12.47
C ASN A 199 -7.63 32.90 -12.27
N HIS A 200 -8.76 32.29 -11.89
CA HIS A 200 -8.93 30.85 -11.79
C HIS A 200 -8.47 30.09 -13.06
N SER A 201 -8.72 30.65 -14.24
CA SER A 201 -8.36 30.04 -15.52
C SER A 201 -6.85 29.96 -15.73
N GLN A 202 -6.09 30.93 -15.22
CA GLN A 202 -4.63 30.92 -15.23
C GLN A 202 -4.08 29.89 -14.26
N ALA A 203 -4.60 29.84 -13.02
CA ALA A 203 -4.21 28.80 -12.06
C ALA A 203 -4.51 27.39 -12.58
N SER A 204 -5.67 27.19 -13.22
CA SER A 204 -6.03 25.92 -13.84
C SER A 204 -5.07 25.52 -14.98
N ARG A 205 -4.60 26.46 -15.80
CA ARG A 205 -3.64 26.17 -16.89
C ARG A 205 -2.23 25.93 -16.38
N VAL A 206 -1.80 26.66 -15.37
CA VAL A 206 -0.45 26.53 -14.78
C VAL A 206 -0.35 25.24 -13.97
N LEU A 207 -1.31 24.97 -13.10
CA LEU A 207 -1.26 23.78 -12.24
C LEU A 207 -1.80 22.54 -12.93
N ALA A 208 -2.83 22.67 -13.76
CA ALA A 208 -3.39 21.58 -14.57
C ALA A 208 -3.43 20.19 -13.86
N PRO A 209 -4.05 20.07 -12.68
CA PRO A 209 -3.92 18.88 -11.82
C PRO A 209 -4.37 17.58 -12.50
N GLY A 210 -5.38 17.64 -13.38
CA GLY A 210 -5.79 16.48 -14.18
C GLY A 210 -4.75 16.06 -15.23
N LYS A 211 -4.01 17.01 -15.82
CA LYS A 211 -2.91 16.68 -16.75
C LYS A 211 -1.75 16.04 -16.00
N LEU A 212 -1.41 16.57 -14.82
CA LEU A 212 -0.38 15.97 -13.98
C LEU A 212 -0.77 14.54 -13.60
N LEU A 213 -2.02 14.33 -13.15
CA LEU A 213 -2.49 12.99 -12.77
C LEU A 213 -2.36 11.99 -13.92
N ASN A 214 -2.84 12.34 -15.12
CA ASN A 214 -2.76 11.47 -16.29
C ASN A 214 -1.31 11.19 -16.69
N HIS A 215 -0.42 12.17 -16.54
CA HIS A 215 1.00 12.00 -16.85
C HIS A 215 1.69 11.07 -15.85
N VAL A 216 1.40 11.24 -14.54
CA VAL A 216 1.87 10.32 -13.50
C VAL A 216 1.33 8.91 -13.72
N GLN A 217 0.07 8.78 -14.13
CA GLN A 217 -0.52 7.48 -14.46
C GLN A 217 0.23 6.79 -15.59
N TYR A 218 0.48 7.50 -16.70
CA TYR A 218 1.25 6.97 -17.83
C TYR A 218 2.65 6.50 -17.40
N LEU A 219 3.40 7.37 -16.71
CA LEU A 219 4.74 7.04 -16.22
C LEU A 219 4.73 5.88 -15.21
N SER A 220 3.69 5.79 -14.37
CA SER A 220 3.57 4.70 -13.40
C SER A 220 3.37 3.35 -14.10
N VAL A 221 2.52 3.30 -15.13
CA VAL A 221 2.31 2.07 -15.92
C VAL A 221 3.62 1.64 -16.61
N GLU A 222 4.30 2.59 -17.26
CA GLU A 222 5.56 2.32 -17.95
C GLU A 222 6.65 1.83 -16.99
N ASN A 223 6.88 2.55 -15.90
CA ASN A 223 7.91 2.22 -14.91
C ASN A 223 7.61 0.91 -14.18
N PHE A 224 6.35 0.62 -13.86
CA PHE A 224 5.96 -0.62 -13.20
C PHE A 224 6.11 -1.82 -14.14
N PHE A 225 5.78 -1.65 -15.41
CA PHE A 225 6.04 -2.66 -16.43
C PHE A 225 7.55 -2.96 -16.58
N GLN A 226 8.40 -1.92 -16.57
CA GLN A 226 9.86 -2.10 -16.59
C GLN A 226 10.38 -2.82 -15.34
N LEU A 227 9.83 -2.49 -14.17
CA LEU A 227 10.18 -3.16 -12.90
C LEU A 227 9.86 -4.66 -12.94
N ILE A 228 8.66 -5.02 -13.41
CA ILE A 228 8.28 -6.43 -13.58
C ILE A 228 9.18 -7.11 -14.62
N SER A 229 9.41 -6.46 -15.76
CA SER A 229 10.18 -7.02 -16.87
C SER A 229 11.65 -7.26 -16.53
N THR A 230 12.27 -6.39 -15.73
CA THR A 230 13.65 -6.57 -15.27
C THR A 230 13.77 -7.68 -14.24
N THR A 231 12.76 -7.83 -13.38
CA THR A 231 12.70 -8.87 -12.36
C THR A 231 12.48 -10.27 -12.96
N THR A 232 11.60 -10.39 -13.96
CA THR A 232 11.34 -11.68 -14.64
C THR A 232 12.52 -12.18 -15.46
N LYS A 233 13.28 -11.26 -16.08
CA LYS A 233 14.56 -11.59 -16.75
C LYS A 233 15.60 -12.12 -15.78
N GLY A 234 15.65 -11.58 -14.55
CA GLY A 234 16.53 -12.07 -13.49
C GLY A 234 16.19 -13.48 -12.97
N LEU A 235 14.94 -13.93 -13.18
CA LEU A 235 14.42 -15.20 -12.69
C LEU A 235 14.40 -16.32 -13.75
N GLY A 236 14.90 -16.07 -14.97
CA GLY A 236 14.99 -17.09 -16.02
C GLY A 236 13.64 -17.57 -16.59
N LEU A 237 12.57 -16.78 -16.44
CA LEU A 237 11.20 -17.12 -16.88
C LEU A 237 10.96 -16.84 -18.38
N GLU A 238 12.02 -16.80 -19.21
CA GLU A 238 11.98 -16.23 -20.57
C GLU A 238 11.25 -17.08 -21.63
N GLU A 239 10.98 -18.36 -21.37
CA GLU A 239 10.46 -19.27 -22.42
C GLU A 239 9.06 -18.89 -22.94
N ASN A 240 8.27 -18.10 -22.19
CA ASN A 240 6.92 -17.69 -22.57
C ASN A 240 6.74 -16.16 -22.81
N ALA A 241 7.75 -15.35 -22.51
CA ALA A 241 7.66 -13.88 -22.48
C ALA A 241 7.73 -13.20 -23.88
N THR A 242 7.97 -13.97 -24.94
CA THR A 242 8.14 -13.46 -26.31
C THR A 242 6.84 -13.38 -27.13
N LYS A 243 5.70 -13.84 -26.60
CA LYS A 243 4.41 -13.66 -27.27
C LYS A 243 3.91 -12.23 -27.06
N LEU A 244 3.71 -11.49 -28.15
CA LEU A 244 3.19 -10.12 -28.15
C LEU A 244 1.87 -10.00 -27.36
N ASP A 245 1.00 -11.01 -27.49
CA ASP A 245 -0.27 -11.07 -26.77
C ASP A 245 -0.07 -11.20 -25.25
N TYR A 246 0.97 -11.90 -24.80
CA TYR A 246 1.29 -12.02 -23.37
C TYR A 246 1.75 -10.68 -22.80
N LEU A 247 2.63 -9.96 -23.50
CA LEU A 247 3.10 -8.64 -23.06
C LEU A 247 1.96 -7.60 -23.05
N SER A 248 1.06 -7.64 -24.04
CA SER A 248 -0.13 -6.78 -24.07
C SER A 248 -1.05 -7.08 -22.89
N ASN A 249 -1.27 -8.36 -22.57
CA ASN A 249 -2.09 -8.74 -21.43
C ASN A 249 -1.45 -8.29 -20.10
N VAL A 250 -0.14 -8.49 -19.92
CA VAL A 250 0.57 -8.03 -18.72
C VAL A 250 0.47 -6.51 -18.58
N MET A 251 0.62 -5.75 -19.67
CA MET A 251 0.50 -4.30 -19.62
C MET A 251 -0.93 -3.84 -19.24
N GLN A 252 -1.96 -4.51 -19.76
CA GLN A 252 -3.36 -4.25 -19.38
C GLN A 252 -3.64 -4.58 -17.91
N GLU A 253 -3.12 -5.71 -17.43
CA GLU A 253 -3.26 -6.11 -16.01
C GLU A 253 -2.54 -5.13 -15.08
N VAL A 254 -1.35 -4.65 -15.46
CA VAL A 254 -0.62 -3.61 -14.72
C VAL A 254 -1.41 -2.31 -14.67
N GLU A 255 -1.97 -1.88 -15.81
CA GLU A 255 -2.80 -0.68 -15.87
C GLU A 255 -4.06 -0.82 -15.00
N ALA A 256 -4.75 -1.95 -15.08
CA ALA A 256 -5.92 -2.23 -14.26
C ALA A 256 -5.58 -2.21 -12.76
N PHE A 257 -4.50 -2.89 -12.37
CA PHE A 257 -3.99 -2.89 -11.00
C PHE A 257 -3.68 -1.49 -10.50
N LEU A 258 -2.92 -0.69 -11.25
CA LEU A 258 -2.57 0.69 -10.88
C LEU A 258 -3.80 1.60 -10.80
N ASN A 259 -4.76 1.43 -11.71
CA ASN A 259 -6.00 2.19 -11.70
C ASN A 259 -6.82 1.89 -10.44
N THR A 260 -6.99 0.63 -10.08
CA THR A 260 -7.72 0.23 -8.88
C THR A 260 -7.00 0.67 -7.60
N GLN A 261 -5.68 0.50 -7.53
CA GLN A 261 -4.91 0.77 -6.31
C GLN A 261 -4.64 2.26 -6.07
N VAL A 262 -4.53 3.08 -7.13
CA VAL A 262 -4.05 4.47 -7.02
C VAL A 262 -4.99 5.48 -7.67
N PHE A 263 -5.29 5.30 -8.96
CA PHE A 263 -5.80 6.40 -9.78
C PHE A 263 -7.32 6.59 -9.72
N GLN A 264 -8.10 5.53 -9.46
CA GLN A 264 -9.56 5.63 -9.39
C GLN A 264 -10.02 6.59 -8.28
N ALA A 265 -9.42 6.48 -7.08
CA ALA A 265 -9.68 7.40 -5.97
C ALA A 265 -9.23 8.83 -6.32
N ALA A 266 -8.06 8.99 -6.94
CA ALA A 266 -7.52 10.30 -7.30
C ALA A 266 -8.39 11.04 -8.35
N VAL A 267 -8.92 10.31 -9.34
CA VAL A 267 -9.84 10.87 -10.34
C VAL A 267 -11.16 11.32 -9.70
N ALA A 268 -11.69 10.53 -8.76
CA ALA A 268 -12.90 10.87 -8.02
C ALA A 268 -12.71 12.14 -7.16
N GLU A 269 -11.55 12.30 -6.54
CA GLU A 269 -11.18 13.49 -5.75
C GLU A 269 -11.07 14.76 -6.60
N LEU A 270 -10.52 14.65 -7.82
CA LEU A 270 -10.45 15.79 -8.73
C LEU A 270 -11.84 16.21 -9.23
N SER A 271 -12.73 15.24 -9.41
CA SER A 271 -14.08 15.45 -9.97
C SER A 271 -15.07 16.02 -8.96
N THR A 272 -14.85 15.83 -7.65
CA THR A 272 -15.71 16.36 -6.60
C THR A 272 -15.43 17.85 -6.35
N SER A 273 -16.48 18.67 -6.33
CA SER A 273 -16.38 20.15 -6.32
C SER A 273 -16.61 20.81 -4.96
N LYS A 274 -17.09 20.06 -3.95
CA LYS A 274 -17.40 20.56 -2.60
C LYS A 274 -16.79 19.62 -1.57
N SER A 275 -15.97 20.16 -0.66
CA SER A 275 -15.26 19.40 0.40
C SER A 275 -14.27 18.36 -0.13
N ARG A 276 -13.21 18.82 -0.81
CA ARG A 276 -12.10 17.96 -1.25
C ARG A 276 -11.21 17.61 -0.06
N SER A 277 -11.51 16.53 0.63
CA SER A 277 -10.46 15.83 1.37
C SER A 277 -9.63 15.04 0.36
N MET A 278 -8.40 15.48 0.11
CA MET A 278 -7.44 14.84 -0.79
C MET A 278 -6.71 13.73 -0.03
N ASN A 279 -7.35 12.57 0.07
CA ASN A 279 -6.90 11.45 0.90
C ASN A 279 -6.45 10.24 0.08
N SER A 280 -6.55 10.28 -1.26
CA SER A 280 -6.09 9.22 -2.14
C SER A 280 -4.61 8.96 -1.93
N LEU A 281 -4.19 7.72 -2.20
CA LEU A 281 -2.79 7.34 -2.12
C LEU A 281 -1.92 8.30 -2.97
N TYR A 282 -2.37 8.62 -4.18
CA TYR A 282 -1.73 9.63 -5.03
C TYR A 282 -1.55 10.98 -4.32
N ALA A 283 -2.59 11.54 -3.70
CA ALA A 283 -2.51 12.82 -3.02
C ALA A 283 -1.55 12.77 -1.82
N GLN A 284 -1.59 11.69 -1.04
CA GLN A 284 -0.68 11.49 0.09
C GLN A 284 0.78 11.40 -0.36
N ARG A 285 1.07 10.62 -1.42
CA ARG A 285 2.42 10.49 -1.99
C ARG A 285 2.93 11.80 -2.56
N LEU A 286 2.06 12.52 -3.27
CA LEU A 286 2.40 13.82 -3.83
C LEU A 286 2.74 14.84 -2.73
N CYS A 287 1.96 14.90 -1.65
CA CYS A 287 2.26 15.78 -0.52
C CYS A 287 3.58 15.42 0.15
N ARG A 288 3.86 14.14 0.34
CA ARG A 288 5.15 13.67 0.87
C ARG A 288 6.32 14.14 0.00
N TYR A 289 6.21 13.95 -1.32
CA TYR A 289 7.24 14.40 -2.26
C TYR A 289 7.47 15.91 -2.20
N LEU A 290 6.39 16.71 -2.14
CA LEU A 290 6.48 18.17 -2.03
C LEU A 290 7.12 18.63 -0.72
N ASP A 291 6.88 17.93 0.40
CA ASP A 291 7.52 18.22 1.68
C ASP A 291 9.02 17.89 1.66
N GLU A 292 9.41 16.76 1.07
CA GLU A 292 10.82 16.41 0.87
C GLU A 292 11.55 17.40 -0.05
N TYR A 293 10.89 17.83 -1.12
CA TYR A 293 11.43 18.85 -2.03
C TYR A 293 11.69 20.18 -1.30
N ASN A 294 10.77 20.61 -0.43
CA ASN A 294 10.96 21.82 0.37
C ASN A 294 12.09 21.69 1.39
N LYS A 295 12.22 20.53 2.06
CA LYS A 295 13.33 20.26 2.98
C LYS A 295 14.69 20.33 2.29
N LYS A 296 14.81 19.72 1.10
CA LYS A 296 16.05 19.77 0.30
C LYS A 296 16.39 21.20 -0.12
N LYS A 297 15.40 22.00 -0.50
CA LYS A 297 15.61 23.41 -0.89
C LYS A 297 15.96 24.33 0.29
N GLN A 298 15.42 24.06 1.48
CA GLN A 298 15.77 24.79 2.71
C GLN A 298 17.16 24.41 3.24
N GLY A 299 17.57 23.15 3.09
CA GLY A 299 18.92 22.70 3.41
C GLY A 299 19.98 23.34 2.51
N ALA A 300 19.72 23.43 1.20
CA ALA A 300 20.65 24.01 0.22
C ALA A 300 20.79 25.55 0.30
N ASN A 301 19.89 26.25 1.00
CA ASN A 301 19.98 27.71 1.21
C ASN A 301 20.67 28.09 2.53
N ASN A 302 21.04 27.11 3.37
CA ASN A 302 21.70 27.30 4.66
C ASN A 302 23.17 26.84 4.66
N GLU A 303 23.71 26.49 3.49
CA GLU A 303 25.14 26.27 3.20
C GLU A 303 25.66 27.36 2.28
#